data_AF-A0A1L3ZVH5-F1
#
_entry.id   AF-A0A1L3ZVH5-F1
#
_cell.length_a   1.000
_cell.length_b   1.000
_cell.length_c   1.000
_cell.angle_alpha   90.00
_cell.angle_beta   90.00
_cell.angle_gamma   90.00
#
_symmetry.space_group_name_H-M   'P 1'
#
loop_
_entity.id
_entity.type
_entity.pdbx_description
1 polymer ?
#
loop_
_entity_poly.entity_id
_entity_poly.type
_entity_poly.pdbx_seq_one_letter_code
_entity_poly.pdbx_strand_id
1 'polypeptide(L)'
;MSALQQQAVRPDHNALFEAWDAADAAWGRELHRLYGERGDDARYGSAGMATSRLKELRDDFMRTGDAWRAAYDARFDSQSEDLIAVELRA
;
A
#
# COMPACT_ATOMS: atom_id res chain seq x y z
N MET A 1 -17.05 0.29 32.58
CA MET A 1 -16.74 -0.15 31.21
C MET A 1 -17.21 0.95 30.27
N SER A 2 -16.51 2.08 30.21
CA SER A 2 -15.34 2.38 29.35
C SER A 2 -15.74 2.68 27.90
N ALA A 3 -15.92 3.96 27.58
CA ALA A 3 -15.93 4.49 26.21
C ALA A 3 -14.52 4.53 25.58
N LEU A 4 -13.51 4.04 26.30
CA LEU A 4 -12.09 4.03 25.92
C LEU A 4 -11.65 2.74 25.19
N GLN A 5 -12.55 1.78 24.93
CA GLN A 5 -12.19 0.44 24.42
C GLN A 5 -12.42 0.21 22.92
N GLN A 6 -12.80 1.23 22.14
CA GLN A 6 -13.06 1.05 20.70
C GLN A 6 -12.32 2.04 19.79
N GLN A 7 -11.17 2.57 20.22
CA GLN A 7 -10.16 2.92 19.22
C GLN A 7 -9.60 1.60 18.70
N ALA A 8 -10.36 0.95 17.79
CA ALA A 8 -9.81 -0.03 16.90
C ALA A 8 -8.52 0.56 16.36
N VAL A 9 -7.39 -0.09 16.62
CA VAL A 9 -6.06 0.34 16.16
C VAL A 9 -6.13 0.33 14.65
N ARG A 10 -6.53 1.47 14.06
CA ARG A 10 -6.50 1.66 12.63
C ARG A 10 -5.02 1.53 12.26
N PRO A 11 -4.67 0.69 11.28
CA PRO A 11 -3.28 0.55 10.90
C PRO A 11 -2.74 1.93 10.52
N ASP A 12 -1.57 2.27 11.05
CA ASP A 12 -0.94 3.55 10.78
C ASP A 12 -0.65 3.64 9.28
N HIS A 13 -1.27 4.62 8.63
CA HIS A 13 -1.08 4.91 7.21
C HIS A 13 0.41 5.05 6.86
N ASN A 14 1.22 5.64 7.74
CA ASN A 14 2.65 5.80 7.50
C ASN A 14 3.39 4.45 7.54
N ALA A 15 3.04 3.57 8.49
CA ALA A 15 3.60 2.22 8.54
C ALA A 15 3.22 1.39 7.30
N LEU A 16 2.00 1.58 6.77
CA LEU A 16 1.57 0.92 5.53
C LEU A 16 2.30 1.49 4.30
N PHE A 17 2.56 2.80 4.27
CA PHE A 17 3.38 3.41 3.22
C PHE A 17 4.82 2.87 3.25
N GLU A 18 5.44 2.78 4.43
CA GLU A 18 6.79 2.21 4.60
C GLU A 18 6.85 0.74 4.16
N ALA A 19 5.80 -0.04 4.44
CA ALA A 19 5.70 -1.42 3.98
C ALA A 19 5.57 -1.52 2.45
N TRP A 20 4.80 -0.62 1.83
CA TRP A 20 4.67 -0.52 0.38
C TRP A 20 5.98 -0.10 -0.29
N ASP A 21 6.66 0.92 0.23
CA ASP A 21 7.96 1.39 -0.27
C ASP A 21 9.06 0.32 -0.16
N ALA A 22 9.09 -0.41 0.97
CA ALA A 22 10.02 -1.51 1.15
C ALA A 22 9.78 -2.66 0.15
N ALA A 23 8.51 -2.98 -0.13
CA ALA A 23 8.14 -3.98 -1.13
C ALA A 23 8.48 -3.54 -2.55
N ASP A 24 8.25 -2.26 -2.89
CA ASP A 24 8.64 -1.69 -4.18
C ASP A 24 10.16 -1.77 -4.39
N ALA A 25 10.94 -1.35 -3.39
CA ALA A 25 12.40 -1.40 -3.45
C ALA A 25 12.92 -2.84 -3.58
N ALA A 26 12.29 -3.81 -2.91
CA ALA A 26 12.66 -5.22 -3.01
C ALA A 26 12.42 -5.78 -4.42
N TRP A 27 11.26 -5.48 -5.02
CA TRP A 27 10.94 -5.91 -6.38
C TRP A 27 11.86 -5.23 -7.41
N GLY A 28 12.07 -3.93 -7.31
CA GLY A 28 12.98 -3.17 -8.16
C GLY A 28 14.42 -3.68 -8.12
N ARG A 29 14.95 -3.99 -6.92
CA ARG A 29 16.29 -4.58 -6.78
C ARG A 29 16.42 -5.92 -7.49
N GLU A 30 15.40 -6.79 -7.40
CA GLU A 30 15.43 -8.08 -8.06
C GLU A 30 15.33 -7.94 -9.60
N LEU A 31 14.53 -6.99 -10.09
CA LEU A 31 14.46 -6.67 -11.51
C LEU A 31 15.82 -6.16 -12.03
N HIS A 32 16.47 -5.24 -11.34
CA HIS A 32 17.81 -4.78 -11.73
C HIS A 32 18.88 -5.86 -11.61
N ARG A 33 18.77 -6.77 -10.63
CA ARG A 33 19.67 -7.91 -10.49
C ARG A 33 19.58 -8.85 -11.70
N LEU A 34 18.39 -9.04 -12.28
CA LEU A 34 18.15 -9.95 -13.40
C LEU A 34 18.31 -9.31 -14.78
N TYR A 35 17.92 -8.04 -14.91
CA TYR A 35 17.81 -7.35 -16.20
C TYR A 35 18.72 -6.12 -16.34
N GLY A 36 19.50 -5.78 -15.31
CA GLY A 36 20.41 -4.64 -15.32
C GLY A 36 19.65 -3.32 -15.49
N GLU A 37 20.12 -2.49 -16.42
CA GLU A 37 19.51 -1.19 -16.76
C GLU A 37 18.08 -1.34 -17.32
N ARG A 38 17.71 -2.51 -17.82
CA ARG A 38 16.35 -2.79 -18.33
C ARG A 38 15.37 -3.21 -17.23
N GLY A 39 15.76 -3.10 -15.96
CA GLY A 39 14.91 -3.46 -14.81
C GLY A 39 13.59 -2.71 -14.79
N ASP A 40 13.61 -1.41 -15.10
CA ASP A 40 12.41 -0.58 -15.15
C ASP A 40 11.48 -0.96 -16.32
N ASP A 41 12.04 -1.22 -17.50
CA ASP A 41 11.27 -1.75 -18.64
C ASP A 41 10.65 -3.12 -18.31
N ALA A 42 11.42 -3.98 -17.64
CA ALA A 42 10.98 -5.30 -17.24
C ALA A 42 9.83 -5.23 -16.23
N ARG A 43 9.81 -4.23 -15.34
CA ARG A 43 8.79 -4.02 -14.30
C ARG A 43 7.36 -3.99 -14.87
N TYR A 44 7.19 -3.35 -16.02
CA TYR A 44 5.88 -3.18 -16.68
C TYR A 44 5.64 -4.17 -17.83
N GLY A 45 6.64 -4.99 -18.17
CA GLY A 45 6.56 -6.02 -19.19
C GLY A 45 6.29 -7.43 -18.64
N SER A 46 6.14 -8.40 -19.55
CA SER A 46 6.04 -9.82 -19.17
C SER A 46 7.30 -10.34 -18.45
N ALA A 47 8.44 -9.71 -18.69
CA ALA A 47 9.71 -10.00 -18.00
C ALA A 47 9.61 -9.79 -16.48
N GLY A 48 8.78 -8.85 -16.01
CA GLY A 48 8.58 -8.57 -14.60
C GLY A 48 7.92 -9.71 -13.81
N MET A 49 7.47 -10.76 -14.51
CA MET A 49 6.87 -11.98 -13.95
C MET A 49 7.61 -13.26 -14.38
N ALA A 50 8.79 -13.14 -14.99
CA ALA A 50 9.46 -14.28 -15.63
C ALA A 50 9.96 -15.36 -14.65
N THR A 51 10.06 -15.05 -13.36
CA THR A 51 10.49 -16.00 -12.32
C THR A 51 9.49 -16.03 -11.17
N SER A 52 9.44 -17.16 -10.46
CA SER A 52 8.59 -17.31 -9.26
C SER A 52 8.90 -16.24 -8.21
N ARG A 53 10.18 -15.87 -8.05
CA ARG A 53 10.60 -14.83 -7.09
C ARG A 53 10.14 -13.43 -7.50
N LEU A 54 10.26 -13.07 -8.78
CA LEU A 54 9.74 -11.78 -9.26
C LEU A 54 8.23 -11.68 -9.12
N LYS A 55 7.52 -12.79 -9.35
CA LYS A 55 6.08 -12.86 -9.14
C LYS A 55 5.71 -12.66 -7.67
N GLU A 56 6.38 -13.35 -6.76
CA GLU A 56 6.18 -13.20 -5.32
C GLU A 56 6.40 -11.75 -4.85
N LEU A 57 7.50 -11.12 -5.27
CA LEU A 57 7.82 -9.74 -4.91
C LEU A 57 6.81 -8.74 -5.48
N ARG A 58 6.35 -8.94 -6.72
CA ARG A 58 5.24 -8.16 -7.30
C ARG A 58 3.97 -8.32 -6.47
N ASP A 59 3.61 -9.55 -6.13
CA ASP A 59 2.36 -9.84 -5.42
C ASP A 59 2.39 -9.21 -4.01
N ASP A 60 3.55 -9.18 -3.35
CA ASP A 60 3.76 -8.44 -2.09
C ASP A 60 3.67 -6.91 -2.27
N PHE A 61 4.25 -6.36 -3.34
CA PHE A 61 4.11 -4.94 -3.68
C PHE A 61 2.64 -4.57 -3.90
N MET A 62 1.88 -5.38 -4.66
CA MET A 62 0.45 -5.13 -4.89
C MET A 62 -0.36 -5.23 -3.60
N ARG A 63 -0.10 -6.26 -2.77
CA ARG A 63 -0.80 -6.47 -1.50
C ARG A 63 -0.56 -5.33 -0.51
N THR A 64 0.67 -4.83 -0.41
CA THR A 64 1.01 -3.70 0.46
C THR A 64 0.44 -2.38 -0.07
N GLY A 65 0.43 -2.18 -1.38
CA GLY A 65 -0.22 -1.05 -2.03
C GLY A 65 -1.72 -1.01 -1.81
N ASP A 66 -2.40 -2.17 -1.92
CA ASP A 66 -3.84 -2.29 -1.65
C ASP A 66 -4.16 -1.97 -0.19
N ALA A 67 -3.34 -2.46 0.76
CA ALA A 67 -3.52 -2.18 2.18
C ALA A 67 -3.30 -0.69 2.51
N TRP A 68 -2.27 -0.08 1.94
CA TRP A 68 -2.02 1.36 2.06
C TRP A 68 -3.18 2.18 1.49
N ARG A 69 -3.64 1.83 0.28
CA ARG A 69 -4.76 2.52 -0.37
C ARG A 69 -6.05 2.39 0.42
N ALA A 70 -6.38 1.21 0.95
CA ALA A 70 -7.55 1.02 1.78
C ALA A 70 -7.50 1.88 3.06
N ALA A 71 -6.34 2.01 3.69
CA ALA A 71 -6.17 2.88 4.85
C ALA A 71 -6.22 4.38 4.49
N TYR A 72 -5.72 4.75 3.31
CA TYR A 72 -5.83 6.09 2.76
C TYR A 72 -7.31 6.45 2.52
N ASP A 73 -8.04 5.64 1.76
CA ASP A 73 -9.45 5.86 1.41
C ASP A 73 -10.33 5.95 2.67
N ALA A 74 -10.14 5.05 3.65
CA ALA A 74 -10.87 5.07 4.92
C ALA A 74 -10.65 6.36 5.74
N ARG A 75 -9.50 7.03 5.59
CA ARG A 75 -9.24 8.32 6.22
C ARG A 75 -10.07 9.43 5.57
N PHE A 76 -10.17 9.45 4.24
CA PHE A 76 -10.91 10.49 3.51
C PHE A 76 -12.43 10.30 3.58
N ASP A 77 -12.92 9.06 3.58
CA ASP A 77 -14.33 8.79 3.83
C ASP A 77 -14.74 9.27 5.23
N SER A 78 -13.91 9.01 6.25
CA SER A 78 -14.20 9.49 7.61
C SER A 78 -14.17 11.01 7.78
N GLN A 79 -13.30 11.72 7.03
CA GLN A 79 -13.29 13.19 7.06
C GLN A 79 -14.51 13.81 6.37
N SER A 80 -15.04 13.13 5.35
CA SER A 80 -16.23 13.56 4.62
C SER A 80 -17.48 13.41 5.49
N GLU A 81 -17.59 12.32 6.27
CA GLU A 81 -18.68 12.10 7.22
C GLU A 81 -18.66 13.10 8.39
N ASP A 82 -17.48 13.42 8.93
CA ASP A 82 -17.33 14.40 10.01
C ASP A 82 -17.75 15.83 9.56
N LEU A 83 -17.43 16.22 8.33
CA LEU A 83 -17.86 17.49 7.73
C LEU A 83 -19.38 17.56 7.58
N ILE A 84 -20.01 16.50 7.06
CA ILE A 84 -21.47 16.42 6.91
C ILE A 84 -22.17 16.42 8.29
N ALA A 85 -21.61 15.73 9.28
CA ALA A 85 -22.16 15.68 10.63
C ALA A 85 -22.11 17.04 11.37
N VAL A 86 -21.11 17.87 11.07
CA VAL A 86 -21.02 19.25 11.58
C VAL A 86 -22.03 20.15 10.90
N GLU A 87 -22.21 20.05 9.58
CA GLU A 87 -23.19 20.85 8.83
C GLU A 87 -24.64 20.51 9.17
N LEU A 88 -24.97 19.25 9.47
CA LEU A 88 -26.32 18.84 9.88
C LEU A 88 -26.69 19.19 11.33
N ARG A 89 -25.73 19.64 12.14
CA ARG A 89 -25.93 20.06 13.54
C ARG A 89 -25.87 21.58 13.73
N ALA A 90 -25.53 22.34 12.69
CA ALA A 90 -25.50 23.81 12.67
C ALA A 90 -26.85 24.37 12.19
#